data_AF-A0A319BP57-F1
#
_entry.id   AF-A0A319BP57-F1
#
_cell.length_a   1.000
_cell.length_b   1.000
_cell.length_c   1.000
_cell.angle_alpha   90.00
_cell.angle_beta   90.00
_cell.angle_gamma   90.00
#
_symmetry.space_group_name_H-M   'P 1'
#
loop_
_entity.id
_entity.type
_entity.pdbx_description
1 polymer ?
#
loop_
_entity_poly.entity_id
_entity_poly.type
_entity_poly.pdbx_seq_one_letter_code
_entity_poly.pdbx_strand_id
1 'polypeptide(L)'
;MNYPLSKEANALREQIKEMIPETATEEDKKGILKATASIDTEGNKTYSSVQLHSLVLKMVKEMDIGEGWGWNLGHFSVPKPIRNKYNQMYLVPLSEETILTPGGPLKEGTYTFTTTEPTLSPNATVIFVVPYRGAGE
;
A
#
# COMPACT_ATOMS: atom_id res chain seq x y z
N MET A 1 6.60 -11.03 8.92
CA MET A 1 5.50 -11.74 9.62
C MET A 1 4.22 -11.00 9.28
N ASN A 2 3.18 -11.72 8.84
CA ASN A 2 1.90 -11.13 8.43
C ASN A 2 0.95 -11.02 9.64
N TYR A 3 0.45 -9.82 9.91
CA TYR A 3 -0.50 -9.52 11.00
C TYR A 3 -1.88 -9.25 10.40
N PRO A 4 -2.96 -9.83 10.94
CA PRO A 4 -4.31 -9.58 10.42
C PRO A 4 -4.71 -8.12 10.60
N LEU A 5 -5.36 -7.55 9.59
CA LEU A 5 -6.06 -6.28 9.73
C LEU A 5 -7.33 -6.46 10.58
N SER A 6 -7.71 -5.42 11.31
CA SER A 6 -9.04 -5.36 11.93
C SER A 6 -10.13 -5.41 10.85
N LYS A 7 -11.36 -5.80 11.22
CA LYS A 7 -12.48 -5.88 10.27
C LYS A 7 -12.72 -4.54 9.56
N GLU A 8 -12.61 -3.45 10.31
CA GLU A 8 -12.77 -2.08 9.82
C GLU A 8 -11.62 -1.66 8.90
N ALA A 9 -10.36 -1.94 9.28
CA ALA A 9 -9.20 -1.68 8.42
C ALA A 9 -9.26 -2.51 7.13
N ASN A 10 -9.71 -3.76 7.19
CA ASN A 10 -9.86 -4.60 6.00
C ASN A 10 -10.95 -4.07 5.05
N ALA A 11 -12.09 -3.64 5.58
CA ALA A 11 -13.16 -3.06 4.76
C ALA A 11 -12.73 -1.75 4.06
N LEU A 12 -11.87 -0.95 4.72
CA LEU A 12 -11.26 0.22 4.09
C LEU A 12 -10.22 -0.17 3.03
N ARG A 13 -9.43 -1.21 3.30
CA ARG A 13 -8.47 -1.78 2.34
C ARG A 13 -9.16 -2.35 1.09
N GLU A 14 -10.33 -2.94 1.21
CA GLU A 14 -11.16 -3.36 0.07
C GLU A 14 -11.65 -2.16 -0.75
N GLN A 15 -12.19 -1.12 -0.11
CA GLN A 15 -12.57 0.12 -0.81
C GLN A 15 -11.39 0.78 -1.53
N ILE A 16 -10.20 0.78 -0.90
CA ILE A 16 -8.98 1.28 -1.54
C ILE A 16 -8.61 0.40 -2.75
N LYS A 17 -8.73 -0.93 -2.64
CA LYS A 17 -8.48 -1.88 -3.74
C LYS A 17 -9.35 -1.59 -4.96
N GLU A 18 -10.62 -1.26 -4.77
CA GLU A 18 -11.57 -0.94 -5.84
C GLU A 18 -11.23 0.36 -6.59
N MET A 19 -10.56 1.32 -5.91
CA MET A 19 -10.16 2.59 -6.52
C MET A 19 -8.93 2.47 -7.45
N ILE A 20 -8.22 1.35 -7.41
CA ILE A 20 -6.96 1.13 -8.12
C ILE A 20 -7.21 0.19 -9.31
N PRO A 21 -6.98 0.65 -10.55
CA PRO A 21 -7.40 -0.08 -11.75
C PRO A 21 -6.75 -1.46 -11.92
N GLU A 22 -5.57 -1.68 -11.33
CA GLU A 22 -4.85 -2.97 -11.36
C GLU A 22 -5.38 -3.99 -10.36
N THR A 23 -6.09 -3.54 -9.32
CA THR A 23 -6.64 -4.44 -8.29
C THR A 23 -8.16 -4.48 -8.30
N ALA A 24 -8.80 -3.55 -9.00
CA ALA A 24 -10.23 -3.48 -9.25
C ALA A 24 -10.70 -4.60 -10.19
N THR A 25 -11.84 -5.21 -9.88
CA THR A 25 -12.53 -6.15 -10.77
C THR A 25 -13.17 -5.43 -11.96
N GLU A 26 -13.67 -6.17 -12.96
CA GLU A 26 -14.36 -5.55 -14.10
C GLU A 26 -15.65 -4.80 -13.71
N GLU A 27 -16.27 -5.18 -12.59
CA GLU A 27 -17.44 -4.51 -12.03
C GLU A 27 -17.04 -3.18 -11.39
N ASP A 28 -15.94 -3.17 -10.63
CA ASP A 28 -15.38 -1.98 -9.97
C ASP A 28 -14.87 -0.93 -10.96
N LYS A 29 -14.38 -1.37 -12.12
CA LYS A 29 -13.89 -0.48 -13.20
C LYS A 29 -14.98 0.42 -13.78
N LYS A 30 -16.26 0.09 -13.58
CA LYS A 30 -17.43 0.91 -13.93
C LYS A 30 -17.75 1.99 -12.88
N GLY A 31 -17.13 1.92 -11.70
CA GLY A 31 -17.23 2.92 -10.65
C GLY A 31 -16.67 4.29 -11.06
N ILE A 32 -17.25 5.33 -10.47
CA ILE A 32 -16.93 6.75 -10.76
C ILE A 32 -15.65 7.20 -10.04
N LEU A 33 -15.27 6.51 -8.97
CA LEU A 33 -14.16 6.90 -8.09
C LEU A 33 -12.88 6.17 -8.46
N LYS A 34 -11.95 6.89 -9.09
CA LYS A 34 -10.63 6.37 -9.46
C LYS A 34 -9.54 7.23 -8.84
N ALA A 35 -8.50 6.60 -8.31
CA ALA A 35 -7.31 7.32 -7.90
C ALA A 35 -6.55 7.88 -9.12
N THR A 36 -5.86 9.00 -8.93
CA THR A 36 -4.99 9.55 -9.97
C THR A 36 -3.66 8.83 -9.94
N ALA A 37 -3.23 8.29 -11.08
CA ALA A 37 -1.95 7.62 -11.24
C ALA A 37 -0.88 8.58 -11.77
N SER A 38 0.30 8.57 -11.18
CA SER A 38 1.53 9.11 -11.77
C SER A 38 2.42 7.94 -12.16
N ILE A 39 2.87 7.90 -13.42
CA ILE A 39 3.64 6.78 -13.98
C ILE A 39 5.10 7.20 -14.12
N ASP A 40 6.03 6.36 -13.67
CA ASP A 40 7.46 6.56 -13.85
C ASP A 40 7.98 5.95 -15.17
N THR A 41 9.27 6.15 -15.46
CA THR A 41 9.92 5.64 -16.68
C THR A 41 9.97 4.11 -16.78
N GLU A 42 9.81 3.41 -15.66
CA GLU A 42 9.80 1.95 -15.57
C GLU A 42 8.37 1.39 -15.61
N GLY A 43 7.37 2.25 -15.74
CA GLY A 43 5.96 1.87 -15.77
C GLY A 43 5.36 1.59 -14.40
N ASN A 44 6.05 1.93 -13.31
CA ASN A 44 5.45 1.87 -11.97
C ASN A 44 4.50 3.05 -11.78
N LYS A 45 3.44 2.83 -11.02
CA LYS A 45 2.40 3.82 -10.80
C LYS A 45 2.31 4.16 -9.33
N THR A 46 2.34 5.46 -9.02
CA THR A 46 2.01 5.98 -7.69
C THR A 46 0.62 6.56 -7.73
N TYR A 47 -0.21 6.17 -6.77
CA TYR A 47 -1.61 6.57 -6.69
C TYR A 47 -1.84 7.61 -5.62
N SER A 48 -2.58 8.66 -5.99
CA SER A 48 -2.98 9.72 -5.07
C SER A 48 -4.34 10.28 -5.47
N SER A 49 -5.17 10.62 -4.48
CA SER A 49 -6.37 11.46 -4.64
C SER A 49 -6.84 11.89 -3.26
N VAL A 50 -7.66 12.94 -3.17
CA VAL A 50 -8.22 13.42 -1.89
C VAL A 50 -9.02 12.31 -1.20
N GLN A 51 -9.79 11.55 -1.97
CA GLN A 51 -10.63 10.46 -1.47
C GLN A 51 -9.79 9.26 -1.01
N LEU A 52 -8.79 8.87 -1.82
CA LEU A 52 -7.85 7.82 -1.46
C LEU A 52 -7.09 8.19 -0.18
N HIS A 53 -6.65 9.44 -0.06
CA HIS A 53 -5.97 9.95 1.13
C HIS A 53 -6.83 9.81 2.39
N SER A 54 -8.10 10.20 2.31
CA SER A 54 -9.04 10.05 3.43
C SER A 54 -9.23 8.58 3.84
N LEU A 55 -9.37 7.67 2.86
CA LEU A 55 -9.53 6.24 3.13
C LEU A 55 -8.28 5.61 3.74
N VAL A 56 -7.10 5.91 3.21
CA VAL A 56 -5.84 5.37 3.73
C VAL A 56 -5.58 5.89 5.14
N LEU A 57 -5.84 7.18 5.43
CA LEU A 57 -5.69 7.72 6.78
C LEU A 57 -6.63 7.04 7.79
N LYS A 58 -7.90 6.79 7.40
CA LYS A 58 -8.82 6.02 8.24
C LYS A 58 -8.28 4.61 8.46
N MET A 59 -7.82 3.94 7.40
CA MET A 59 -7.28 2.58 7.51
C MET A 59 -6.09 2.52 8.46
N VAL A 60 -5.14 3.46 8.33
CA VAL A 60 -3.96 3.56 9.21
C VAL A 60 -4.36 3.81 10.66
N LYS A 61 -5.40 4.62 10.90
CA LYS A 61 -5.96 4.83 12.24
C LYS A 61 -6.51 3.53 12.82
N GLU A 62 -7.26 2.76 12.02
CA GLU A 62 -7.83 1.47 12.44
C GLU A 62 -6.78 0.35 12.63
N MET A 63 -5.55 0.55 12.14
CA MET A 63 -4.42 -0.35 12.40
C MET A 63 -3.81 -0.16 13.80
N ASP A 64 -4.15 0.92 14.51
CA ASP A 64 -3.68 1.25 15.87
C ASP A 64 -2.14 1.27 16.02
N ILE A 65 -1.44 1.70 14.98
CA ILE A 65 0.05 1.75 14.94
C ILE A 65 0.65 3.04 15.51
N GLY A 66 -0.19 3.89 16.12
CA GLY A 66 0.19 5.21 16.66
C GLY A 66 0.17 6.35 15.64
N GLU A 67 0.73 7.49 16.03
CA GLU A 67 0.79 8.72 15.22
C GLU A 67 2.17 8.91 14.55
N GLY A 68 2.28 9.91 13.67
CA GLY A 68 3.55 10.23 13.00
C GLY A 68 3.85 9.35 11.79
N TRP A 69 2.81 8.79 11.16
CA TRP A 69 2.93 7.96 9.97
C TRP A 69 2.37 8.68 8.74
N GLY A 70 3.05 8.50 7.62
CA GLY A 70 2.65 8.92 6.29
C GLY A 70 2.43 7.68 5.44
N TRP A 71 1.89 7.88 4.24
CA TRP A 71 1.59 6.76 3.36
C TRP A 71 1.96 7.04 1.91
N ASN A 72 2.19 5.95 1.17
CA ASN A 72 2.34 5.95 -0.27
C ASN A 72 1.63 4.71 -0.82
N LEU A 73 1.02 4.80 -2.00
CA LEU A 73 0.39 3.67 -2.67
C LEU A 73 1.03 3.48 -4.04
N GLY A 74 1.67 2.34 -4.23
CA GLY A 74 2.38 2.01 -5.45
C GLY A 74 1.87 0.72 -6.10
N HIS A 75 1.81 0.72 -7.42
CA HIS A 75 1.76 -0.46 -8.26
C HIS A 75 3.09 -0.59 -9.01
N PHE A 76 3.77 -1.72 -8.88
CA PHE A 76 5.10 -1.95 -9.45
C PHE A 76 5.03 -2.93 -10.61
N SER A 77 5.19 -2.43 -11.83
CA SER A 77 5.17 -3.27 -13.03
C SER A 77 6.42 -4.16 -13.14
N VAL A 78 7.52 -3.73 -12.52
CA VAL A 78 8.80 -4.45 -12.48
C VAL A 78 9.22 -4.70 -11.02
N PRO A 79 10.10 -5.69 -10.75
CA PRO A 79 10.62 -5.90 -9.41
C PRO A 79 11.28 -4.63 -8.87
N LYS A 80 10.91 -4.20 -7.66
CA LYS A 80 11.40 -2.92 -7.11
C LYS A 80 11.99 -3.10 -5.70
N PRO A 81 13.26 -2.70 -5.48
CA PRO A 81 13.79 -2.60 -4.12
C PRO A 81 13.09 -1.45 -3.39
N ILE A 82 12.50 -1.75 -2.24
CA ILE A 82 11.88 -0.75 -1.38
C ILE A 82 12.96 -0.11 -0.50
N ARG A 83 13.09 1.21 -0.58
CA ARG A 83 13.96 1.97 0.34
C ARG A 83 13.28 2.12 1.69
N ASN A 84 13.91 1.62 2.75
CA ASN A 84 13.42 1.72 4.13
C ASN A 84 14.39 2.54 4.98
N LYS A 85 14.55 3.83 4.65
CA LYS A 85 15.55 4.71 5.27
C LYS A 85 15.53 4.71 6.81
N TYR A 86 14.33 4.56 7.39
CA TYR A 86 14.14 4.59 8.84
C TYR A 86 14.10 3.21 9.48
N ASN A 87 14.33 2.14 8.71
CA ASN A 87 14.22 0.74 9.15
C ASN A 87 12.89 0.46 9.84
N GLN A 88 11.82 1.13 9.43
CA GLN A 88 10.49 1.05 10.00
C GLN A 88 9.47 1.36 8.92
N MET A 89 8.71 0.34 8.53
CA MET A 89 7.68 0.47 7.50
C MET A 89 6.64 -0.64 7.65
N TYR A 90 5.38 -0.29 7.50
CA TYR A 90 4.30 -1.26 7.34
C TYR A 90 3.89 -1.37 5.87
N LEU A 91 3.63 -2.59 5.44
CA LEU A 91 3.23 -2.95 4.09
C LEU A 91 1.85 -3.58 4.15
N VAL A 92 0.90 -3.00 3.42
CA VAL A 92 -0.46 -3.55 3.28
C VAL A 92 -0.66 -3.94 1.81
N PRO A 93 -0.62 -5.24 1.46
CA PRO A 93 -0.80 -5.70 0.09
C PRO A 93 -2.23 -5.45 -0.38
N LEU A 94 -2.40 -4.93 -1.59
CA LEU A 94 -3.69 -4.82 -2.29
C LEU A 94 -3.86 -5.86 -3.41
N SER A 95 -2.87 -6.73 -3.58
CA SER A 95 -2.85 -7.79 -4.60
C SER A 95 -2.39 -9.10 -3.96
N GLU A 96 -3.03 -10.21 -4.33
CA GLU A 96 -2.78 -11.55 -3.76
C GLU A 96 -1.39 -12.12 -4.08
N GLU A 97 -0.76 -11.65 -5.16
CA GLU A 97 0.51 -12.16 -5.68
C GLU A 97 1.73 -11.34 -5.25
N THR A 98 1.60 -10.52 -4.20
CA THR A 98 2.72 -9.73 -3.69
C THR A 98 3.70 -10.61 -2.91
N ILE A 99 4.96 -10.64 -3.33
CA ILE A 99 6.06 -11.35 -2.66
C ILE A 99 7.14 -10.35 -2.26
N LEU A 100 7.59 -10.41 -1.01
CA LEU A 100 8.75 -9.69 -0.51
C LEU A 100 9.98 -10.60 -0.49
N THR A 101 11.10 -10.10 -1.00
CA THR A 101 12.38 -10.80 -0.94
C THR A 101 13.44 -9.94 -0.26
N PRO A 102 13.94 -10.31 0.94
CA PRO A 102 13.47 -11.40 1.80
C PRO A 102 12.10 -11.06 2.45
N GLY A 103 11.32 -12.07 2.82
CA GLY A 103 10.05 -11.87 3.55
C GLY A 103 8.92 -12.82 3.19
N GLY A 104 8.97 -13.42 2.00
CA GLY A 104 7.95 -14.33 1.50
C GLY A 104 6.67 -13.64 1.00
N PRO A 105 5.59 -14.41 0.76
CA PRO A 105 4.34 -13.87 0.26
C PRO A 105 3.63 -13.00 1.30
N LEU A 106 3.10 -11.86 0.83
CA LEU A 106 2.18 -11.00 1.55
C LEU A 106 0.74 -11.42 1.24
N LYS A 107 -0.11 -11.46 2.26
CA LYS A 107 -1.50 -11.89 2.13
C LYS A 107 -2.46 -10.72 2.21
N GLU A 108 -3.47 -10.73 1.35
CA GLU A 108 -4.59 -9.80 1.48
C GLU A 108 -5.28 -9.95 2.85
N GLY A 109 -5.84 -8.85 3.35
CA GLY A 109 -6.36 -8.77 4.71
C GLY A 109 -5.32 -8.79 5.84
N THR A 110 -4.03 -8.70 5.51
CA THR A 110 -2.96 -8.59 6.49
C THR A 110 -2.10 -7.35 6.25
N TYR A 111 -1.27 -7.00 7.23
CA TYR A 111 -0.18 -6.05 7.09
C TYR A 111 1.12 -6.69 7.58
N THR A 112 2.26 -6.25 7.05
CA THR A 112 3.58 -6.72 7.47
C THR A 112 4.44 -5.55 7.89
N PHE A 113 5.02 -5.63 9.08
CA PHE A 113 6.08 -4.72 9.49
C PHE A 113 7.44 -5.23 8.99
N THR A 114 8.22 -4.34 8.38
CA THR A 114 9.59 -4.63 7.94
C THR A 114 10.56 -3.55 8.40
N THR A 115 11.73 -4.00 8.83
CA THR A 115 12.86 -3.15 9.20
C THR A 115 13.99 -3.19 8.17
N THR A 116 13.84 -3.99 7.13
CA THR A 116 14.84 -4.19 6.08
C THR A 116 14.45 -3.46 4.80
N GLU A 117 15.28 -3.57 3.77
CA GLU A 117 15.04 -3.08 2.41
C GLU A 117 14.73 -4.24 1.45
N PRO A 118 13.51 -4.81 1.50
CA PRO A 118 13.15 -5.94 0.65
C PRO A 118 12.84 -5.49 -0.79
N THR A 119 12.89 -6.44 -1.70
CA THR A 119 12.44 -6.31 -3.09
C THR A 119 11.02 -6.83 -3.25
N LEU A 120 10.14 -6.03 -3.87
CA LEU A 120 8.80 -6.46 -4.26
C LEU A 120 8.82 -7.24 -5.57
N SER A 121 7.95 -8.25 -5.67
CA SER A 121 7.64 -8.92 -6.93
C SER A 121 7.03 -7.95 -7.94
N PRO A 122 7.13 -8.27 -9.25
CA PRO A 122 6.41 -7.53 -10.27
C PRO A 122 4.90 -7.69 -10.09
N ASN A 123 4.15 -6.73 -10.62
CA ASN A 123 2.70 -6.57 -10.51
C ASN A 123 2.18 -6.42 -9.07
N ALA A 124 3.06 -6.14 -8.10
CA ALA A 124 2.66 -5.90 -6.73
C ALA A 124 2.00 -4.52 -6.58
N THR A 125 0.81 -4.50 -6.00
CA THR A 125 0.15 -3.27 -5.52
C THR A 125 0.16 -3.26 -4.00
N VAL A 126 0.78 -2.23 -3.40
CA VAL A 126 1.03 -2.18 -1.95
C VAL A 126 0.84 -0.76 -1.41
N ILE A 127 0.14 -0.64 -0.27
CA ILE A 127 0.15 0.58 0.55
C ILE A 127 1.35 0.50 1.49
N PHE A 128 2.21 1.49 1.41
CA PHE A 128 3.33 1.71 2.31
C PHE A 128 2.89 2.68 3.39
N VAL A 129 3.12 2.33 4.64
CA VAL A 129 2.96 3.22 5.79
C VAL A 129 4.34 3.43 6.40
N VAL A 130 4.84 4.65 6.28
CA VAL A 130 6.23 5.01 6.59
C VAL A 130 6.27 6.17 7.59
N PRO A 131 7.31 6.31 8.41
CA PRO A 131 7.40 7.42 9.35
C PRO A 131 7.30 8.77 8.63
N TYR A 132 6.30 9.56 9.00
CA TYR A 132 6.15 10.94 8.57
C TYR A 132 6.92 11.82 9.55
N ARG A 133 8.18 12.08 9.22
CA ARG A 133 8.79 13.32 9.67
C ARG A 133 8.28 14.41 8.74
N GLY A 134 7.36 15.23 9.24
CA GLY A 134 7.15 16.55 8.66
C GLY A 134 8.50 17.21 8.46
N ALA A 135 8.68 17.93 7.36
CA ALA A 135 9.89 18.69 7.10
C ALA A 135 10.26 19.51 8.36
N GLY A 136 11.34 19.10 9.01
CA GLY A 136 11.89 19.63 10.26
C GLY A 136 13.05 18.70 10.60
N GLU A 137 14.31 19.07 10.42
CA GLU A 137 14.96 20.39 10.48
C GLU A 137 15.86 20.67 9.26
#